data_AF-A0A2D5F6N2-F1
#
_entry.id   AF-A0A2D5F6N2-F1
#
_cell.length_a   1.000
_cell.length_b   1.000
_cell.length_c   1.000
_cell.angle_alpha   90.00
_cell.angle_beta   90.00
_cell.angle_gamma   90.00
#
_symmetry.space_group_name_H-M   'P 1'
#
loop_
_entity.id
_entity.type
_entity.pdbx_description
1 polymer ?
#
loop_
_entity_poly.entity_id
_entity_poly.type
_entity_poly.pdbx_seq_one_letter_code
_entity_poly.pdbx_strand_id
1 'polypeptide(L)' 'MAEVLNISSRAVEKHISKLKDQGLLVRKGSARGGYWRVTTEIEEQLSLPADWN' A
#
# COMPACT_ATOMS: atom_id res chain seq x y z
N MET A 1 -0.84 -13.15 7.00
CA MET A 1 -0.35 -11.80 7.36
C MET A 1 -0.17 -11.65 8.87
N ALA A 2 -1.20 -11.91 9.68
CA ALA A 2 -1.11 -11.82 11.14
C ALA A 2 -0.01 -12.71 11.76
N GLU A 3 0.11 -13.96 11.29
CA GLU A 3 1.14 -14.91 11.76
C GLU A 3 2.57 -14.49 11.41
N VAL A 4 2.76 -13.85 10.25
CA VAL A 4 4.09 -13.39 9.77
C VAL A 4 4.60 -12.19 10.58
N LEU A 5 3.68 -11.38 11.09
CA LEU A 5 3.99 -10.16 11.87
C LEU A 5 3.88 -10.39 13.38
N ASN A 6 3.52 -11.61 13.82
CA ASN A 6 3.25 -11.97 15.22
C ASN A 6 2.35 -10.95 15.96
N ILE A 7 1.34 -10.43 15.26
CA ILE A 7 0.35 -9.50 15.80
C ILE A 7 -1.07 -10.03 15.56
N SER A 8 -2.00 -9.67 16.44
CA SER A 8 -3.39 -10.10 16.30
C SER A 8 -4.01 -9.58 15.01
N SER A 9 -4.98 -10.30 14.45
CA SER A 9 -5.74 -9.88 13.26
C SER A 9 -6.37 -8.49 13.43
N ARG A 10 -6.83 -8.15 14.64
CA ARG A 10 -7.34 -6.82 15.00
C ARG A 10 -6.29 -5.72 14.91
N ALA A 11 -5.05 -6.01 15.32
CA ALA A 11 -3.94 -5.07 15.18
C ALA A 11 -3.58 -4.86 13.70
N VAL A 12 -3.60 -5.92 12.88
CA VAL A 12 -3.41 -5.82 11.42
C VAL A 12 -4.46 -4.90 10.80
N GLU A 13 -5.74 -5.10 11.11
CA GLU A 13 -6.84 -4.24 10.61
C GLU A 13 -6.66 -2.78 11.03
N LYS A 14 -6.31 -2.53 12.29
CA LYS A 14 -6.05 -1.18 12.81
C LYS A 14 -4.90 -0.50 12.06
N HIS A 15 -3.83 -1.22 11.76
CA HIS A 15 -2.70 -0.68 10.99
C HIS A 15 -3.09 -0.41 9.53
N ILE A 16 -3.83 -1.31 8.88
CA ILE A 16 -4.31 -1.10 7.51
C ILE A 16 -5.20 0.15 7.42
N SER A 17 -6.12 0.34 8.38
CA SER A 17 -6.97 1.54 8.41
C SER A 17 -6.14 2.81 8.57
N LYS A 18 -5.17 2.83 9.50
CA LYS A 18 -4.27 3.98 9.66
C LYS A 18 -3.49 4.31 8.38
N LEU A 19 -2.94 3.30 7.70
CA LEU A 19 -2.19 3.50 6.46
C LEU A 19 -3.07 4.05 5.33
N LYS A 20 -4.35 3.64 5.27
CA LYS A 20 -5.33 4.22 4.35
C LYS A 20 -5.65 5.67 4.69
N ASP A 21 -5.89 5.97 5.96
CA ASP A 21 -6.21 7.31 6.44
C ASP A 21 -5.06 8.29 6.22
N GLN A 22 -3.81 7.80 6.30
CA GLN A 22 -2.59 8.55 5.99
C GLN A 22 -2.34 8.71 4.48
N GLY A 23 -3.16 8.13 3.61
CA GLY A 23 -2.96 8.19 2.16
C GLY A 23 -1.79 7.35 1.63
N LEU A 24 -1.21 6.48 2.47
CA LEU A 24 -0.05 5.63 2.15
C LEU A 24 -0.46 4.29 1.52
N LEU A 25 -1.76 4.00 1.46
CA LEU A 25 -2.29 2.75 0.93
C LEU A 25 -3.47 3.01 0.02
N VAL A 26 -3.29 2.72 -1.27
CA VAL A 26 -4.30 2.97 -2.30
C VAL A 26 -4.80 1.65 -2.87
N ARG A 27 -6.12 1.51 -3.02
CA ARG A 27 -6.70 0.38 -3.75
C ARG A 27 -6.60 0.66 -5.24
N LYS A 28 -5.95 -0.23 -5.99
CA LYS A 28 -5.96 -0.22 -7.46
C LYS A 28 -6.72 -1.44 -7.98
N GLY A 29 -7.57 -1.22 -8.98
CA GLY A 29 -8.38 -2.27 -9.63
C GLY A 29 -9.77 -2.48 -9.01
N SER A 30 -10.43 -3.57 -9.41
CA SER A 30 -11.82 -3.85 -9.06
C SER A 30 -12.02 -4.24 -7.59
N ALA A 31 -13.23 -4.12 -7.06
CA ALA A 31 -13.52 -4.48 -5.66
C ALA A 31 -13.14 -5.93 -5.32
N ARG A 32 -13.30 -6.86 -6.28
CA ARG A 32 -13.05 -8.31 -6.11
C ARG A 32 -11.66 -8.78 -6.56
N GLY A 33 -10.96 -8.04 -7.42
CA GLY A 33 -9.67 -8.44 -7.98
C GLY A 33 -8.55 -7.40 -7.83
N GLY A 34 -8.83 -6.26 -7.21
CA GLY A 34 -7.85 -5.21 -7.00
C GLY A 34 -6.88 -5.55 -5.88
N TYR A 35 -5.69 -4.97 -5.95
CA TYR A 35 -4.64 -5.10 -4.95
C TYR A 35 -4.41 -3.78 -4.21
N TRP A 36 -3.73 -3.87 -3.07
CA TRP A 36 -3.30 -2.70 -2.31
C TRP A 36 -1.90 -2.30 -2.79
N ARG A 37 -1.72 -1.04 -3.17
CA ARG A 37 -0.42 -0.46 -3.49
C ARG A 37 -0.02 0.48 -2.38
N VAL A 38 1.22 0.33 -1.91
CA VAL A 38 1.84 1.27 -0.97
C VAL A 38 2.33 2.47 -1.76
N THR A 39 1.92 3.67 -1.37
CA THR A 39 2.40 4.93 -1.95
C THR A 39 3.52 5.44 -1.06
N THR A 40 4.76 5.19 -1.46
CA THR A 40 5.92 5.87 -0.86
C THR A 40 6.27 7.04 -1.78
N GLU A 41 6.58 8.21 -1.22
CA GLU A 41 7.09 9.36 -2.01
C GLU A 41 8.32 8.97 -2.86
N ILE A 42 9.04 7.92 -2.46
CA ILE A 42 10.21 7.37 -3.13
C ILE A 42 9.85 6.81 -4.52
N GLU A 43 8.63 6.26 -4.73
CA GLU A 43 8.22 5.82 -6.08
C GLU A 43 7.95 7.00 -7.03
N GLU A 44 7.51 8.15 -6.53
CA GLU A 44 7.22 9.31 -7.37
C GLU A 44 8.51 9.95 -7.89
N GLN A 45 9.58 9.97 -7.08
CA GLN A 45 10.92 10.43 -7.48
C GLN A 45 11.71 9.44 -8.35
N LEU A 46 11.36 8.14 -8.34
CA LEU A 46 11.98 7.11 -9.20
C LEU A 46 11.23 6.91 -10.53
N SER A 47 10.23 7.75 -10.81
CA SER A 47 9.68 7.95 -12.16
C SER A 47 10.78 8.52 -13.06
N LEU A 48 11.70 7.67 -13.53
CA LEU A 48 12.65 8.05 -14.57
C LEU A 48 11.84 8.66 -15.72
N PRO A 49 12.13 9.89 -16.16
CA PRO A 49 11.41 10.50 -17.27
C PRO A 49 11.47 9.52 -18.45
N ALA A 50 10.31 9.29 -19.08
CA ALA A 50 10.08 8.29 -20.12
C ALA A 50 10.88 8.52 -21.42
N ASP A 51 11.95 9.32 -21.36
CA ASP A 51 12.71 9.83 -22.48
C ASP A 51 14.21 9.50 -22.34
N TRP A 52 14.57 8.39 -21.70
CA TRP A 52 15.93 7.83 -21.82
C TRP A 52 15.96 6.72 -22.87
N ASN A 53 16.13 7.18 -24.12
CA ASN A 53 16.59 6.54 -25.37
C ASN A 53 16.67 5.00 -25.40
#